data_AF-A0A2H1X0M9-F1
#
_entry.id   AF-A0A2H1X0M9-F1
#
_cell.length_a   1.000
_cell.length_b   1.000
_cell.length_c   1.000
_cell.angle_alpha   90.00
_cell.angle_beta   90.00
_cell.angle_gamma   90.00
#
_symmetry.space_group_name_H-M   'P 1'
#
loop_
_entity.id
_entity.type
_entity.pdbx_description
1 polymer ?
#
loop_
_entity_poly.entity_id
_entity_poly.type
_entity_poly.pdbx_seq_one_letter_code
_entity_poly.pdbx_strand_id
1 'polypeptide(L)'
;MNMISGSQTHPQQRSIANLWWKITFIPLLPSGVNITPCKQDDAACLKGSAQAAVPLLAAGVPDMGIATMDPMHIDQVKTVQAGLAMDFRNTIVKGLKNCKVLNL
;
A
#
# COMPACT_ATOMS: atom_id res chain seq x y z
N MET A 1 -44.94 54.56 3.66
CA MET A 1 -45.85 53.47 3.26
C MET A 1 -45.67 53.21 1.77
N ASN A 2 -45.13 52.07 1.38
CA ASN A 2 -45.68 51.15 0.38
C ASN A 2 -44.67 50.06 0.03
N MET A 3 -45.09 48.81 0.24
CA MET A 3 -44.62 47.62 -0.47
C MET A 3 -45.21 47.68 -1.90
N ILE A 4 -44.83 46.95 -2.95
CA ILE A 4 -44.50 45.53 -3.17
C ILE A 4 -44.14 45.45 -4.67
N SER A 5 -43.20 44.60 -5.09
CA SER A 5 -43.44 43.45 -5.99
C SER A 5 -42.32 43.45 -7.05
N GLY A 6 -41.67 42.36 -7.43
CA GLY A 6 -41.87 40.98 -7.07
C GLY A 6 -40.73 40.11 -7.63
N SER A 7 -40.66 38.90 -7.07
CA SER A 7 -40.39 37.61 -7.72
C SER A 7 -39.28 37.51 -8.78
N GLN A 8 -38.30 36.64 -8.52
CA GLN A 8 -38.16 35.36 -9.24
C GLN A 8 -37.06 34.54 -8.55
N THR A 9 -37.45 33.45 -7.92
CA THR A 9 -36.60 32.37 -7.45
C THR A 9 -36.02 31.60 -8.63
N HIS A 10 -34.69 31.39 -8.65
CA HIS A 10 -34.09 30.23 -9.31
C HIS A 10 -33.03 29.61 -8.38
N PRO A 11 -33.21 28.37 -7.90
CA PRO A 11 -32.31 27.73 -6.94
C PRO A 11 -31.33 26.82 -7.68
N GLN A 12 -30.10 27.27 -7.96
CA GLN A 12 -29.03 26.37 -8.43
C GLN A 12 -27.65 26.82 -7.93
N GLN A 13 -27.50 26.97 -6.61
CA GLN A 13 -26.17 27.01 -6.02
C GLN A 13 -26.16 26.32 -4.66
N ARG A 14 -26.49 25.03 -4.66
CA ARG A 14 -26.14 24.14 -3.57
C ARG A 14 -25.41 22.93 -4.13
N SER A 15 -24.24 22.68 -3.56
CA SER A 15 -23.59 21.38 -3.50
C SER A 15 -22.72 20.95 -4.70
N ILE A 16 -21.58 21.64 -4.87
CA ILE A 16 -20.36 21.02 -5.44
C ILE A 16 -19.33 20.64 -4.37
N ALA A 17 -19.58 20.98 -3.09
CA ALA A 17 -18.62 20.78 -1.99
C ALA A 17 -18.42 19.31 -1.57
N ASN A 18 -19.33 18.40 -1.95
CA ASN A 18 -19.33 17.03 -1.42
C ASN A 18 -18.96 15.95 -2.46
N LEU A 19 -18.56 16.34 -3.67
CA LEU A 19 -18.22 15.40 -4.75
C LEU A 19 -16.71 15.19 -4.96
N TRP A 20 -15.85 15.98 -4.31
CA TRP A 20 -14.39 15.87 -4.50
C TRP A 20 -13.73 14.81 -3.61
N TRP A 21 -14.30 14.47 -2.45
CA TRP A 21 -13.75 13.39 -1.61
C TRP A 21 -14.15 11.99 -2.09
N LYS A 22 -15.12 11.86 -3.01
CA LYS A 22 -15.49 10.53 -3.53
C LYS A 22 -14.59 10.03 -4.66
N ILE A 23 -13.63 10.83 -5.13
CA ILE A 23 -12.74 10.49 -6.26
C ILE A 23 -11.35 10.02 -5.81
N THR A 24 -11.01 10.10 -4.52
CA THR A 24 -9.65 9.82 -4.00
C THR A 24 -9.37 8.38 -3.54
N PHE A 25 -10.27 7.42 -3.76
CA PHE A 25 -10.02 6.01 -3.40
C PHE A 25 -10.07 5.10 -4.64
N ILE A 26 -9.24 5.39 -5.63
CA ILE A 26 -8.60 4.31 -6.38
C ILE A 26 -7.38 3.94 -5.52
N PRO A 27 -7.21 2.69 -5.06
CA PRO A 27 -5.93 2.28 -4.51
C PRO A 27 -4.92 2.45 -5.64
N LEU A 28 -4.15 3.53 -5.56
CA LEU A 28 -3.01 3.77 -6.41
C LEU A 28 -2.02 2.65 -6.08
N LEU A 29 -2.13 1.53 -6.80
CA LEU A 29 -0.98 0.67 -7.02
C LEU A 29 0.13 1.63 -7.48
N PRO A 30 1.29 1.67 -6.80
CA PRO A 30 2.35 2.56 -7.19
C PRO A 30 2.59 2.34 -8.69
N SER A 31 2.45 3.40 -9.48
CA SER A 31 2.26 3.40 -10.93
C SER A 31 3.45 2.87 -11.75
N GLY A 32 4.26 1.98 -11.18
CA GLY A 32 5.47 1.40 -11.78
C GLY A 32 5.72 -0.06 -11.46
N VAL A 33 4.80 -0.78 -10.78
CA VAL A 33 4.94 -2.22 -10.57
C VAL A 33 4.31 -2.99 -11.72
N ASN A 34 5.15 -3.45 -12.66
CA ASN A 34 4.73 -4.29 -13.78
C ASN A 34 5.05 -5.75 -13.49
N ILE A 35 4.05 -6.54 -13.11
CA ILE A 35 4.20 -7.98 -12.89
C ILE A 35 3.88 -8.72 -14.17
N THR A 36 4.91 -9.24 -14.83
CA THR A 36 4.76 -9.98 -16.08
C THR A 36 4.25 -11.40 -15.80
N PRO A 37 3.17 -11.86 -16.46
CA PRO A 37 2.79 -13.27 -16.42
C PRO A 37 3.91 -14.16 -16.98
N CYS A 38 4.23 -15.24 -16.28
CA CYS A 38 5.33 -16.15 -16.65
C CYS A 38 4.81 -17.58 -16.87
N LYS A 39 5.52 -18.34 -17.71
CA LYS A 39 5.42 -19.79 -17.68
C LYS A 39 6.07 -20.33 -16.40
N GLN A 40 5.58 -21.45 -15.89
CA GLN A 40 6.03 -22.00 -14.61
C GLN A 40 7.50 -22.47 -14.63
N ASP A 41 8.01 -22.85 -15.80
CA ASP A 41 9.37 -23.34 -16.02
C ASP A 41 10.34 -22.24 -16.50
N ASP A 42 9.87 -20.99 -16.69
CA ASP A 42 10.70 -19.86 -17.08
C ASP A 42 11.26 -19.13 -15.85
N ALA A 43 12.36 -19.65 -15.31
CA ALA A 43 13.02 -19.09 -14.14
C ALA A 43 13.47 -17.63 -14.32
N ALA A 44 13.85 -17.24 -15.54
CA ALA A 44 14.28 -15.86 -15.82
C ALA A 44 13.10 -14.89 -15.72
N CYS A 45 11.95 -15.26 -16.30
CA CYS A 45 10.72 -14.49 -16.16
C CYS A 45 10.27 -14.41 -14.70
N LEU A 46 10.21 -15.56 -14.01
CA LEU A 46 9.75 -15.62 -12.62
C LEU A 46 10.61 -14.73 -11.71
N LYS A 47 11.93 -14.74 -11.89
CA LYS A 47 12.85 -13.87 -11.14
C LYS A 47 12.56 -12.39 -11.40
N GLY A 48 12.38 -12.00 -12.65
CA GLY A 48 12.05 -10.62 -13.03
C GLY A 48 10.72 -10.16 -12.43
N SER A 49 9.69 -10.98 -12.55
CA SER A 49 8.36 -10.70 -12.01
C SER A 49 8.36 -10.67 -10.48
N ALA A 50 9.07 -11.56 -9.81
CA ALA A 50 9.23 -11.54 -8.37
C ALA A 50 9.98 -10.28 -7.90
N GLN A 51 11.05 -9.88 -8.60
CA GLN A 51 11.77 -8.65 -8.29
C GLN A 51 10.87 -7.41 -8.42
N ALA A 52 10.02 -7.36 -9.44
CA ALA A 52 9.06 -6.29 -9.62
C ALA A 52 7.97 -6.28 -8.52
N ALA A 53 7.61 -7.45 -7.97
CA ALA A 53 6.62 -7.58 -6.90
C ALA A 53 7.11 -7.14 -5.52
N VAL A 54 8.43 -7.14 -5.27
CA VAL A 54 9.02 -6.78 -3.96
C VAL A 54 8.45 -5.49 -3.36
N PRO A 55 8.46 -4.33 -4.03
CA PRO A 55 7.97 -3.08 -3.43
C PRO A 55 6.47 -3.12 -3.11
N LEU A 56 5.67 -3.83 -3.91
CA LEU A 56 4.24 -4.00 -3.68
C LEU A 56 3.98 -4.85 -2.43
N LEU A 57 4.63 -6.02 -2.35
CA LEU A 57 4.48 -6.92 -1.21
C LEU A 57 5.06 -6.33 0.07
N ALA A 58 6.14 -5.55 -0.03
CA ALA A 58 6.75 -4.86 1.11
C ALA A 58 5.80 -3.82 1.72
N ALA A 59 5.05 -3.08 0.90
CA ALA A 59 4.04 -2.15 1.37
C ALA A 59 2.84 -2.87 2.05
N GLY A 60 2.59 -4.12 1.67
CA GLY A 60 1.44 -4.91 2.09
C GLY A 60 0.28 -4.80 1.10
N VAL A 61 -0.59 -5.80 1.12
CA VAL A 61 -1.83 -5.85 0.32
C VAL A 61 -2.97 -6.33 1.24
N PRO A 62 -3.61 -5.41 1.99
CA PRO A 62 -4.61 -5.76 3.00
C PRO A 62 -5.80 -6.53 2.43
N ASP A 63 -6.21 -6.22 1.20
CA ASP A 63 -7.33 -6.91 0.51
C ASP A 63 -7.05 -8.41 0.26
N MET A 64 -5.77 -8.80 0.25
CA MET A 64 -5.33 -10.20 0.16
C MET A 64 -4.83 -10.76 1.49
N GLY A 65 -5.00 -10.03 2.60
CA GLY A 65 -4.51 -10.42 3.92
C GLY A 65 -2.99 -10.30 4.10
N ILE A 66 -2.29 -9.57 3.23
CA ILE A 66 -0.85 -9.35 3.32
C ILE A 66 -0.60 -8.08 4.13
N ALA A 67 -0.07 -8.23 5.35
CA ALA A 67 0.33 -7.11 6.19
C ALA A 67 1.55 -6.36 5.61
N THR A 68 1.81 -5.15 6.11
CA THR A 68 3.02 -4.40 5.75
C THR A 68 4.27 -5.15 6.23
N MET A 69 5.21 -5.37 5.31
CA MET A 69 6.45 -6.10 5.56
C MET A 69 7.69 -5.17 5.57
N ASP A 70 7.55 -3.90 5.23
CA ASP A 70 8.59 -2.87 5.40
C ASP A 70 7.97 -1.48 5.64
N PRO A 71 8.01 -0.93 6.87
CA PRO A 71 8.61 -1.53 8.07
C PRO A 71 7.77 -2.70 8.63
N MET A 72 8.44 -3.80 8.97
CA MET A 72 7.82 -4.93 9.66
C MET A 72 7.97 -4.77 11.17
N HIS A 73 6.86 -4.94 11.89
CA HIS A 73 6.82 -4.94 13.35
C HIS A 73 6.86 -6.37 13.88
N ILE A 74 7.79 -6.66 14.79
CA ILE A 74 7.91 -7.94 15.48
C ILE A 74 7.91 -7.66 16.98
N ASP A 75 6.90 -8.19 17.68
CA ASP A 75 6.70 -7.91 19.10
C ASP A 75 7.86 -8.41 19.96
N GLN A 76 8.38 -9.61 19.66
CA GLN A 76 9.46 -10.21 20.43
C GLN A 76 10.31 -11.18 19.60
N VAL A 77 11.63 -11.07 19.73
CA VAL A 77 12.61 -12.03 19.21
C VAL A 77 13.51 -12.46 20.37
N LYS A 78 13.45 -13.74 20.73
CA LYS A 78 14.35 -14.34 21.73
C LYS A 78 15.36 -15.23 21.02
N THR A 79 16.64 -15.06 21.31
CA THR A 79 17.70 -15.91 20.76
C THR A 79 18.73 -16.24 21.83
N VAL A 80 19.40 -17.38 21.68
CA VAL A 80 20.57 -17.75 22.47
C VAL A 80 21.67 -18.12 21.49
N GLN A 81 22.80 -17.43 21.54
CA GLN A 81 23.90 -17.65 20.62
C GLN A 81 25.23 -17.53 21.37
N ALA A 82 26.08 -18.55 21.25
CA ALA A 82 27.37 -18.65 21.96
C ALA A 82 27.27 -18.42 23.49
N GLY A 83 26.19 -18.87 24.13
CA GLY A 83 25.95 -18.71 25.56
C GLY A 83 25.37 -17.35 25.98
N LEU A 84 25.20 -16.41 25.04
CA LEU A 84 24.53 -15.13 25.28
C LEU A 84 23.04 -15.24 24.95
N ALA A 85 22.18 -14.95 25.92
CA ALA A 85 20.74 -14.82 25.72
C ALA A 85 20.35 -13.38 25.38
N MET A 86 19.60 -13.19 24.30
CA MET A 86 19.14 -11.89 23.82
C MET A 86 17.60 -11.90 23.68
N ASP A 87 16.94 -10.87 24.20
CA ASP A 87 15.48 -10.67 24.12
C ASP A 87 15.22 -9.26 23.53
N PHE A 88 14.89 -9.22 22.24
CA PHE A 88 14.52 -7.99 21.54
C PHE A 88 13.00 -7.84 21.56
N ARG A 89 12.49 -6.66 21.91
CA ARG A 89 11.05 -6.37 21.97
C ARG A 89 10.71 -5.15 21.13
N ASN A 90 9.48 -5.11 20.61
CA ASN A 90 8.98 -4.02 19.76
C ASN A 90 9.96 -3.71 18.61
N THR A 91 10.46 -4.76 17.97
CA THR A 91 11.50 -4.67 16.95
C THR A 91 10.90 -4.21 15.63
N ILE A 92 11.58 -3.29 14.95
CA ILE A 92 11.20 -2.82 13.62
C ILE A 92 12.27 -3.26 12.63
N VAL A 93 11.90 -4.14 11.70
CA VAL A 93 12.76 -4.59 10.60
C VAL A 93 12.44 -3.76 9.36
N LYS A 94 13.48 -3.24 8.70
CA LYS A 94 13.36 -2.40 7.50
C LYS A 94 14.26 -2.89 6.39
N GLY A 95 13.94 -2.53 5.15
CA GLY A 95 14.80 -2.73 3.98
C GLY A 95 14.33 -3.80 3.00
N LEU A 96 13.30 -4.59 3.35
CA LEU A 96 12.73 -5.60 2.45
C LEU A 96 12.29 -5.00 1.10
N LYS A 97 11.77 -3.76 1.08
CA LYS A 97 11.38 -3.08 -0.16
C LYS A 97 12.52 -2.88 -1.15
N ASN A 98 13.77 -2.97 -0.68
CA ASN A 98 15.00 -2.79 -1.45
C ASN A 98 15.73 -4.13 -1.71
N CYS A 99 15.13 -5.27 -1.38
CA CYS A 99 15.77 -6.56 -1.57
C CYS A 99 15.93 -6.91 -3.05
N LYS A 100 17.02 -7.64 -3.34
CA LYS A 100 17.30 -8.20 -4.65
C LYS A 100 16.97 -9.69 -4.67
N VAL A 101 16.11 -10.11 -5.58
CA VAL A 101 15.80 -11.53 -5.81
C VAL A 101 16.99 -12.16 -6.54
N LEU A 102 17.58 -13.19 -5.93
CA LEU A 102 18.77 -13.83 -6.46
C LEU A 102 18.43 -15.00 -7.40
N ASN A 103 17.58 -15.93 -6.95
CA ASN A 103 17.20 -17.14 -7.68
C ASN A 103 15.75 -17.56 -7.34
N LEU A 104 15.11 -18.28 -8.26
CA LEU A 104 13.82 -18.96 -8.13
C LEU A 104 13.85 -20.27 -8.91
#